data_AF-A0A258KCD4-F1
#
_entry.id   AF-A0A258KCD4-F1
#
_cell.length_a   1.000
_cell.length_b   1.000
_cell.length_c   1.000
_cell.angle_alpha   90.00
_cell.angle_beta   90.00
_cell.angle_gamma   90.00
#
_symmetry.space_group_name_H-M   'P 1'
#
loop_
_entity.id
_entity.type
_entity.pdbx_description
1 polymer ?
#
loop_
_entity_poly.entity_id
_entity_poly.type
_entity_poly.pdbx_seq_one_letter_code
_entity_poly.pdbx_strand_id
1 'polypeptide(L)'
;MEELKKFIDLLLRYKIVLITVPLITVMVTFYIVRNLPDVYPAQAQIATGIVDETQQMALSEASVLQESRINQKFINMVQVMNSKSMIDLVSYKLIIHDLSSKPFREPSELLKTLNLEAKKHALSVFKEKYNKKEGLNLRNDDENGLHRILGSMGYDYMS
;
A
#
# COMPACT_ATOMS: atom_id res chain seq x y z
N MET A 1 36.18 -40.44 16.44
CA MET A 1 36.36 -39.69 17.71
C MET A 1 37.44 -38.62 17.60
N GLU A 2 38.62 -38.91 17.02
CA GLU A 2 39.69 -37.90 16.84
C GLU A 2 39.31 -36.73 15.94
N GLU A 3 38.66 -36.99 14.80
CA GLU A 3 38.25 -35.93 13.87
C GLU A 3 37.25 -34.95 14.49
N LEU A 4 36.37 -35.45 15.37
CA LEU A 4 35.43 -34.62 16.12
C LEU A 4 36.14 -33.71 17.13
N LYS A 5 37.19 -34.22 17.80
CA LYS A 5 38.01 -33.44 18.73
C LYS A 5 38.77 -32.32 18.00
N LYS A 6 39.42 -32.64 16.87
CA LYS A 6 40.12 -31.63 16.05
C LYS A 6 39.16 -30.54 15.56
N PHE A 7 37.95 -30.90 15.19
CA PHE A 7 36.91 -29.95 14.79
C PHE A 7 36.49 -29.01 15.94
N ILE A 8 36.29 -29.54 17.15
CA ILE A 8 35.95 -28.73 18.33
C ILE A 8 37.11 -27.81 18.73
N ASP A 9 38.36 -28.28 18.69
CA ASP A 9 39.53 -27.45 18.98
C ASP A 9 39.68 -26.30 17.97
N LEU A 10 39.37 -26.55 16.69
CA LEU A 10 39.34 -25.52 15.65
C LEU A 10 38.25 -24.46 15.95
N LEU A 11 37.04 -24.89 16.31
CA LEU A 11 35.94 -23.99 16.68
C LEU A 11 36.31 -23.12 17.89
N LEU A 12 36.91 -23.70 18.92
CA LEU A 12 37.32 -22.97 20.13
C LEU A 12 38.47 -21.99 19.85
N ARG A 13 39.37 -22.32 18.92
CA ARG A 13 40.45 -21.41 18.46
C ARG A 13 39.88 -20.18 17.75
N TYR A 14 38.82 -20.35 16.97
CA TYR A 14 38.14 -19.27 16.24
C TYR A 14 36.87 -18.76 16.92
N LYS A 15 36.69 -19.01 18.23
CA LYS A 15 35.50 -18.59 19.00
C LYS A 15 35.14 -17.12 18.84
N ILE A 16 36.15 -16.25 18.67
CA ILE A 16 35.95 -14.81 18.46
C ILE A 16 35.26 -14.58 17.12
N VAL A 17 35.76 -15.15 16.02
CA VAL A 17 35.14 -15.02 14.70
C VAL A 17 33.71 -15.58 14.72
N LEU A 18 33.53 -16.72 15.40
CA LEU A 18 32.24 -17.40 15.52
C LEU A 18 31.17 -16.59 16.27
N ILE A 19 31.59 -15.72 17.20
CA ILE A 19 30.67 -14.83 17.94
C ILE A 19 30.54 -13.47 17.23
N THR A 20 31.65 -12.91 16.76
CA THR A 20 31.68 -11.57 16.16
C THR A 20 30.90 -11.50 14.85
N VAL A 21 30.97 -12.54 14.01
CA VAL A 21 30.25 -12.54 12.72
C VAL A 21 28.73 -12.50 12.92
N PRO A 22 28.08 -13.40 13.69
CA PRO A 22 26.65 -13.30 13.98
C PRO A 22 26.27 -12.01 14.69
N LEU A 23 27.11 -11.53 15.63
CA LEU A 23 26.84 -10.29 16.36
C LEU A 23 26.78 -9.08 15.42
N ILE A 24 27.75 -8.94 14.51
CA ILE A 24 27.75 -7.88 13.50
C ILE A 24 26.52 -8.01 12.59
N THR A 25 26.19 -9.22 12.14
CA THR A 25 25.00 -9.46 11.30
C THR A 25 23.72 -9.03 12.00
N VAL A 26 23.56 -9.32 13.29
CA VAL A 26 22.40 -8.88 14.09
C VAL A 26 22.38 -7.36 14.23
N MET A 27 23.51 -6.71 14.51
CA MET A 27 23.59 -5.25 14.61
C MET A 27 23.22 -4.57 13.29
N VAL A 28 23.77 -5.04 12.17
CA VAL A 28 23.48 -4.51 10.84
C VAL A 28 22.01 -4.71 10.49
N THR A 29 21.48 -5.92 10.69
CA THR A 29 20.07 -6.22 10.42
C THR A 29 19.15 -5.35 11.27
N PHE A 30 19.43 -5.20 12.57
CA PHE A 30 18.65 -4.36 13.46
C PHE A 30 18.63 -2.89 13.01
N TYR A 31 19.79 -2.37 12.60
CA TYR A 31 19.90 -1.00 12.13
C TYR A 31 19.12 -0.75 10.83
N ILE A 32 19.08 -1.73 9.93
CA ILE A 32 18.32 -1.64 8.67
C ILE A 32 16.81 -1.78 8.93
N VAL A 33 16.41 -2.78 9.73
CA VAL A 33 14.99 -3.14 9.91
C VAL A 33 14.23 -2.11 10.75
N ARG A 34 14.89 -1.46 11.73
CA ARG A 34 14.21 -0.52 12.64
C ARG A 34 13.54 0.69 11.96
N ASN A 35 13.92 1.00 10.72
CA ASN A 35 13.41 2.13 9.96
C ASN A 35 12.47 1.70 8.82
N LEU A 36 12.14 0.41 8.71
CA LEU A 36 11.19 -0.06 7.70
C LEU A 36 9.78 0.44 8.06
N PRO A 37 8.99 0.87 7.07
CA PRO A 37 7.61 1.29 7.30
C PRO A 37 6.75 0.11 7.73
N ASP A 38 5.82 0.35 8.65
CA ASP A 38 4.83 -0.63 9.04
C ASP A 38 3.89 -0.95 7.86
N VAL A 39 3.79 -2.23 7.49
CA VAL A 39 2.89 -2.69 6.43
C VAL A 39 1.67 -3.34 7.04
N TYR A 40 0.50 -2.79 6.77
CA TYR A 40 -0.78 -3.31 7.26
C TYR A 40 -1.52 -4.02 6.11
N PRO A 41 -1.67 -5.36 6.16
CA PRO A 41 -2.41 -6.07 5.12
C PRO A 41 -3.90 -5.70 5.20
N ALA A 42 -4.44 -5.19 4.09
CA ALA A 42 -5.88 -4.96 3.93
C ALA A 42 -6.50 -6.12 3.16
N GLN A 43 -7.49 -6.79 3.75
CA GLN A 43 -8.27 -7.83 3.08
C GLN A 43 -9.70 -7.33 2.89
N ALA A 44 -10.21 -7.44 1.67
CA ALA A 44 -11.58 -7.10 1.34
C ALA A 44 -12.25 -8.29 0.63
N GLN A 45 -13.47 -8.61 1.03
CA GLN A 45 -14.29 -9.60 0.35
C GLN A 45 -15.47 -8.88 -0.29
N ILE A 46 -15.62 -9.03 -1.62
CA ILE A 46 -16.70 -8.40 -2.38
C ILE A 46 -17.52 -9.50 -3.06
N ALA A 47 -18.81 -9.54 -2.77
CA ALA A 47 -19.76 -10.38 -3.50
C ALA A 47 -20.13 -9.67 -4.81
N THR A 48 -19.68 -10.21 -5.94
CA THR A 48 -19.76 -9.53 -7.25
C THR A 48 -20.91 -10.03 -8.12
N GLY A 49 -21.58 -11.12 -7.75
CA GLY A 49 -22.65 -11.73 -8.56
C GLY A 49 -22.20 -12.32 -9.90
N ILE A 50 -20.90 -12.30 -10.21
CA ILE A 50 -20.33 -12.78 -11.49
C ILE A 50 -20.66 -14.27 -11.71
N VAL A 51 -20.82 -15.01 -10.62
CA VAL A 51 -21.15 -16.44 -10.63
C VAL A 51 -22.68 -16.68 -10.76
N ASP A 52 -23.56 -15.71 -10.53
CA ASP A 52 -25.02 -15.95 -10.62
C ASP A 52 -25.51 -16.02 -12.08
N GLU A 53 -24.90 -15.27 -13.01
CA GLU A 53 -25.16 -15.38 -14.46
C GLU A 53 -24.82 -16.78 -15.02
N THR A 54 -24.04 -17.57 -14.29
CA THR A 54 -23.60 -18.90 -14.72
C THR A 54 -24.74 -19.91 -14.71
N GLN A 55 -25.72 -19.76 -13.81
CA GLN A 55 -26.84 -20.69 -13.69
C GLN A 55 -27.82 -20.60 -14.86
N GLN A 56 -27.98 -19.42 -15.48
CA GLN A 56 -28.87 -19.24 -16.63
C GLN A 56 -28.30 -19.80 -17.95
N MET A 57 -26.96 -19.93 -18.07
CA MET A 57 -26.29 -20.42 -19.28
C MET A 57 -25.75 -21.86 -19.17
N ALA A 58 -25.69 -22.44 -17.97
CA ALA A 58 -25.25 -23.82 -17.71
C ALA A 58 -26.14 -24.91 -18.32
N LEU A 59 -27.29 -24.56 -18.92
CA LEU A 59 -28.14 -25.46 -19.71
C LEU A 59 -27.60 -25.74 -21.12
N SER A 60 -26.42 -25.21 -21.48
CA SER A 60 -25.82 -25.36 -22.81
C SER A 60 -24.34 -25.79 -22.71
N GLU A 61 -23.86 -26.62 -23.66
CA GLU A 61 -22.56 -27.34 -23.68
C GLU A 61 -21.28 -26.45 -23.64
N ALA A 62 -21.37 -25.18 -23.28
CA ALA A 62 -20.31 -24.17 -23.37
C ALA A 62 -19.48 -23.98 -22.08
N SER A 63 -19.26 -25.03 -21.28
CA SER A 63 -18.65 -24.95 -19.94
C SER A 63 -17.22 -24.36 -19.93
N VAL A 64 -16.40 -24.60 -20.95
CA VAL A 64 -15.03 -24.04 -21.02
C VAL A 64 -15.01 -22.54 -21.39
N LEU A 65 -15.96 -22.09 -22.22
CA LEU A 65 -16.12 -20.67 -22.54
C LEU A 65 -16.62 -19.86 -21.33
N GLN A 66 -17.22 -20.53 -20.34
CA GLN A 66 -17.78 -19.93 -19.14
C GLN A 66 -16.69 -19.53 -18.14
N GLU A 67 -15.73 -20.42 -17.85
CA GLU A 67 -14.62 -20.14 -16.92
C GLU A 67 -13.76 -18.97 -17.43
N SER A 68 -13.45 -18.94 -18.72
CA SER A 68 -12.69 -17.84 -19.33
C SER A 68 -13.41 -16.49 -19.20
N ARG A 69 -14.73 -16.44 -19.43
CA ARG A 69 -15.54 -15.20 -19.28
C ARG A 69 -15.63 -14.74 -17.83
N ILE A 70 -15.76 -15.66 -16.88
CA ILE A 70 -15.76 -15.35 -15.44
C ILE A 70 -14.42 -14.73 -15.06
N ASN A 71 -13.32 -15.37 -15.46
CA ASN A 71 -11.98 -14.88 -15.19
C ASN A 71 -11.75 -13.49 -15.82
N GLN A 72 -12.21 -13.26 -17.05
CA GLN A 72 -12.14 -11.94 -17.69
C GLN A 72 -12.92 -10.86 -16.92
N LYS A 73 -14.15 -11.14 -16.46
CA LYS A 73 -14.93 -10.20 -15.65
C LYS A 73 -14.24 -9.89 -14.32
N PHE A 74 -13.65 -10.91 -13.68
CA PHE A 74 -12.89 -10.73 -12.45
C PHE A 74 -11.65 -9.84 -12.68
N ILE A 75 -10.85 -10.14 -13.71
CA ILE A 75 -9.67 -9.35 -14.08
C ILE A 75 -10.06 -7.89 -14.37
N ASN A 76 -11.12 -7.66 -15.16
CA ASN A 76 -11.60 -6.31 -15.46
C ASN A 76 -12.00 -5.56 -14.19
N MET A 77 -12.69 -6.22 -13.26
CA MET A 77 -13.06 -5.62 -11.98
C MET A 77 -11.82 -5.27 -11.13
N VAL A 78 -10.85 -6.18 -11.04
CA VAL A 78 -9.58 -5.93 -10.35
C VAL A 78 -8.84 -4.76 -10.98
N GLN A 79 -8.82 -4.66 -12.31
CA GLN A 79 -8.24 -3.54 -13.03
C GLN A 79 -8.95 -2.22 -12.73
N VAL A 80 -10.28 -2.21 -12.62
CA VAL A 80 -11.05 -1.02 -12.21
C VAL A 80 -10.72 -0.63 -10.77
N MET A 81 -10.65 -1.59 -9.84
CA MET A 81 -10.28 -1.31 -8.44
C MET A 81 -8.87 -0.72 -8.32
N ASN A 82 -7.94 -1.20 -9.14
CA ASN A 82 -6.55 -0.72 -9.20
C ASN A 82 -6.37 0.47 -10.15
N SER A 83 -7.44 0.99 -10.75
CA SER A 83 -7.33 2.13 -11.66
C SER A 83 -6.94 3.38 -10.88
N LYS A 84 -6.20 4.28 -11.54
CA LYS A 84 -5.76 5.54 -10.94
C LYS A 84 -6.92 6.34 -10.33
N SER A 85 -8.08 6.39 -11.00
CA SER A 85 -9.24 7.13 -10.48
C SER A 85 -9.82 6.52 -9.21
N MET A 86 -9.85 5.18 -9.09
CA MET A 86 -10.30 4.52 -7.86
C MET A 86 -9.30 4.73 -6.71
N ILE A 87 -8.00 4.62 -6.98
CA ILE A 87 -6.96 4.90 -5.98
C ILE A 87 -6.99 6.36 -5.55
N ASP A 88 -7.16 7.31 -6.47
CA ASP A 88 -7.29 8.74 -6.17
C ASP A 88 -8.49 8.99 -5.22
N LEU A 89 -9.63 8.31 -5.42
CA LEU A 89 -10.78 8.39 -4.51
C LEU A 89 -10.47 7.88 -3.09
N VAL A 90 -9.76 6.76 -2.99
CA VAL A 90 -9.32 6.23 -1.67
C VAL A 90 -8.35 7.21 -1.02
N SER A 91 -7.41 7.75 -1.79
CA SER A 91 -6.42 8.76 -1.37
C SER A 91 -7.10 10.00 -0.78
N TYR A 92 -8.13 10.51 -1.46
CA TYR A 92 -8.92 11.64 -0.97
C TYR A 92 -9.64 11.30 0.32
N LYS A 93 -10.22 10.09 0.44
CA LYS A 93 -10.90 9.68 1.67
C LYS A 93 -9.95 9.61 2.87
N LEU A 94 -8.73 9.13 2.67
CA LEU A 94 -7.68 9.07 3.70
C LEU A 94 -7.26 10.46 4.14
N ILE A 95 -6.91 11.35 3.20
CA ILE A 95 -6.46 12.70 3.58
C ILE A 95 -7.60 13.55 4.17
N ILE A 96 -8.84 13.38 3.69
CA ILE A 96 -10.01 14.07 4.27
C ILE A 96 -10.19 13.66 5.73
N HIS A 97 -10.03 12.37 6.04
CA HIS A 97 -10.06 11.88 7.41
C HIS A 97 -8.95 12.52 8.24
N ASP A 98 -7.70 12.44 7.79
CA ASP A 98 -6.54 12.94 8.54
C ASP A 98 -6.55 14.46 8.74
N LEU A 99 -7.22 15.21 7.87
CA LEU A 99 -7.43 16.65 8.03
C LEU A 99 -8.62 17.02 8.91
N SER A 100 -9.55 16.11 9.20
CA SER A 100 -10.81 16.41 9.91
C SER A 100 -10.97 15.72 11.27
N SER A 101 -10.31 14.59 11.49
CA SER A 101 -10.38 13.79 12.72
C SER A 101 -8.97 13.42 13.20
N LYS A 102 -8.87 12.43 14.10
CA LYS A 102 -7.58 11.90 14.55
C LYS A 102 -6.85 11.26 13.36
N PRO A 103 -5.65 11.74 12.97
CA PRO A 103 -4.93 11.21 11.82
C PRO A 103 -4.61 9.72 11.95
N PHE A 104 -4.65 8.99 10.84
CA PHE A 104 -4.15 7.61 10.76
C PHE A 104 -2.63 7.55 10.75
N ARG A 105 -1.97 8.58 10.22
CA ARG A 105 -0.51 8.70 10.17
C ARG A 105 -0.05 9.99 10.80
N GLU A 106 1.19 9.99 11.27
CA GLU A 106 1.86 11.23 11.68
C GLU A 106 1.93 12.20 10.49
N PRO A 107 1.52 13.47 10.65
CA PRO A 107 1.59 14.47 9.60
C PRO A 107 3.00 14.60 9.01
N SER A 108 3.10 14.62 7.68
CA SER A 108 4.36 14.90 6.98
C SER A 108 4.85 16.31 7.31
N GLU A 109 6.16 16.54 7.15
CA GLU A 109 6.73 17.89 7.32
C GLU A 109 6.04 18.92 6.43
N LEU A 110 5.68 18.52 5.21
CA LEU A 110 4.92 19.37 4.30
C LEU A 110 3.54 19.69 4.90
N LEU A 111 2.79 18.70 5.41
CA LEU A 111 1.48 18.93 6.03
C LEU A 111 1.55 19.81 7.30
N LYS A 112 2.64 19.70 8.07
CA LYS A 112 2.87 20.53 9.27
C LYS A 112 3.09 22.00 8.94
N THR A 113 3.68 22.31 7.78
CA THR A 113 3.93 23.69 7.36
C THR A 113 2.67 24.43 6.89
N LEU A 114 1.56 23.74 6.60
CA LEU A 114 0.32 24.41 6.21
C LEU A 114 -0.31 25.17 7.38
N ASN A 115 -0.70 26.41 7.12
CA ASN A 115 -1.51 27.21 8.03
C ASN A 115 -2.97 26.68 8.09
N LEU A 116 -3.76 27.19 9.04
CA LEU A 116 -5.13 26.71 9.26
C LEU A 116 -6.06 26.96 8.06
N GLU A 117 -5.85 28.05 7.33
CA GLU A 117 -6.65 28.42 6.16
C GLU A 117 -6.36 27.47 4.99
N ALA A 118 -5.10 27.18 4.71
CA ALA A 118 -4.67 26.27 3.68
C ALA A 118 -5.12 24.82 3.95
N LYS A 119 -5.17 24.40 5.22
CA LYS A 119 -5.77 23.11 5.60
C LYS A 119 -7.28 23.06 5.31
N LYS A 120 -8.01 24.14 5.60
CA LYS A 120 -9.45 24.24 5.28
C LYS A 120 -9.69 24.23 3.77
N HIS A 121 -8.88 24.96 3.01
CA HIS A 121 -8.92 25.00 1.55
C HIS A 121 -8.64 23.61 0.95
N ALA A 122 -7.55 22.96 1.38
CA ALA A 122 -7.23 21.60 0.96
C ALA A 122 -8.39 20.63 1.25
N LEU A 123 -8.98 20.71 2.44
CA LEU A 123 -10.13 19.90 2.82
C LEU A 123 -11.34 20.14 1.90
N SER A 124 -11.63 21.39 1.52
CA SER A 124 -12.71 21.70 0.58
C SER A 124 -12.45 21.14 -0.81
N VAL A 125 -11.24 21.31 -1.35
CA VAL A 125 -10.88 20.84 -2.69
C VAL A 125 -10.92 19.30 -2.74
N PHE A 126 -10.36 18.60 -1.75
CA PHE A 126 -10.42 17.15 -1.71
C PHE A 126 -11.86 16.62 -1.62
N LYS A 127 -12.72 17.27 -0.82
CA LYS A 127 -14.14 16.90 -0.74
C LYS A 127 -14.86 17.12 -2.06
N GLU A 128 -14.60 18.24 -2.72
CA GLU A 128 -15.19 18.54 -4.03
C GLU A 128 -14.79 17.50 -5.08
N LYS A 129 -13.49 17.21 -5.20
CA LYS A 129 -12.94 16.22 -6.15
C LYS A 129 -13.44 14.81 -5.87
N TYR A 130 -13.51 14.43 -4.59
CA TYR A 130 -14.09 13.15 -4.18
C TYR A 130 -15.56 13.01 -4.58
N ASN A 131 -16.38 14.04 -4.34
CA ASN A 131 -17.79 14.04 -4.68
C ASN A 131 -18.03 14.02 -6.20
N LYS A 132 -17.20 14.74 -6.96
CA LYS A 132 -17.25 14.77 -8.43
C LYS A 132 -16.62 13.54 -9.09
N LYS A 133 -15.87 12.73 -8.33
CA LYS A 133 -15.07 11.59 -8.83
C LYS A 133 -14.06 12.00 -9.90
N GLU A 134 -13.45 13.16 -9.69
CA GLU A 134 -12.46 13.75 -10.58
C GLU A 134 -11.06 13.66 -9.98
N GLY A 135 -10.06 13.45 -10.83
CA GLY A 135 -8.66 13.56 -10.43
C GLY A 135 -8.23 15.01 -10.22
N LEU A 136 -7.11 15.18 -9.51
CA LEU A 136 -6.44 16.49 -9.41
C LEU A 136 -5.84 16.89 -10.76
N ASN A 137 -6.04 18.14 -11.13
CA ASN A 137 -5.46 18.77 -12.30
C ASN A 137 -4.03 19.24 -11.99
N LEU A 138 -3.04 18.43 -12.37
CA LEU A 138 -1.62 18.74 -12.14
C LEU A 138 -1.10 19.96 -12.91
N ARG A 139 -1.89 20.51 -13.83
CA ARG A 139 -1.56 21.76 -14.55
C ARG A 139 -1.95 23.01 -13.77
N ASN A 140 -2.78 22.86 -12.74
CA ASN A 140 -3.12 23.93 -11.80
C ASN A 140 -2.13 23.87 -10.63
N ASP A 141 -1.44 24.97 -10.34
CA ASP A 141 -0.42 25.02 -9.28
C ASP A 141 -0.97 24.68 -7.90
N ASP A 142 -2.21 25.06 -7.59
CA ASP A 142 -2.89 24.75 -6.32
C ASP A 142 -3.13 23.24 -6.18
N GLU A 143 -3.80 22.64 -7.18
CA GLU A 143 -4.09 21.21 -7.19
C GLU A 143 -2.82 20.35 -7.29
N ASN A 144 -1.78 20.85 -7.96
CA ASN A 144 -0.46 20.21 -7.98
C ASN A 144 0.21 20.26 -6.60
N GLY A 145 0.06 21.36 -5.86
CA GLY A 145 0.46 21.46 -4.45
C GLY A 145 -0.24 20.41 -3.59
N LEU A 146 -1.56 20.24 -3.76
CA LEU A 146 -2.33 19.20 -3.07
C LEU A 146 -1.88 17.79 -3.45
N HIS A 147 -1.51 17.55 -4.71
CA HIS A 147 -0.94 16.28 -5.13
C HIS A 147 0.39 15.97 -4.42
N ARG A 148 1.25 16.97 -4.21
CA ARG A 148 2.49 16.82 -3.42
C ARG A 148 2.21 16.53 -1.95
N ILE A 149 1.13 17.08 -1.38
CA ILE A 149 0.69 16.74 -0.01
C ILE A 149 0.35 15.25 0.07
N LEU A 150 -0.43 14.72 -0.89
CA LEU A 150 -0.77 13.29 -0.93
C LEU A 150 0.49 12.42 -0.99
N GLY A 151 1.44 12.76 -1.86
CA GLY A 151 2.73 12.04 -1.94
C GLY A 151 3.53 12.12 -0.64
N SER A 152 3.57 13.30 0.01
CA SER A 152 4.29 13.46 1.28
C SER A 152 3.69 12.65 2.45
N MET A 153 2.38 12.37 2.39
CA MET A 153 1.66 11.56 3.39
C MET A 153 1.68 10.06 3.05
N GLY A 154 2.23 9.70 1.90
CA GLY A 154 2.23 8.34 1.38
C GLY A 154 0.83 7.86 0.97
N TYR A 155 0.00 8.76 0.45
CA TYR A 155 -1.36 8.51 -0.04
C TYR A 155 -1.47 8.71 -1.55
N ASP A 156 -0.37 8.86 -2.27
CA ASP A 156 -0.43 8.91 -3.72
C ASP A 156 -0.47 7.50 -4.32
N TYR A 157 -0.72 7.42 -5.63
CA TYR A 157 -0.82 6.15 -6.36
C TYR A 157 0.48 5.32 -6.35
N MET A 158 1.65 5.94 -6.10
CA MET A 158 2.94 5.26 -6.11
C MET A 158 3.44 4.81 -4.73
N SER A 159 2.66 5.08 -3.66
CA SER A 159 2.96 4.66 -2.28
C SER A 159 2.47 3.25 -1.97
#